data_AF-A0A495TFL3-F1
#
_entry.id   AF-A0A495TFL3-F1
#
_cell.length_a   1.000
_cell.length_b   1.000
_cell.length_c   1.000
_cell.angle_alpha   90.00
_cell.angle_beta   90.00
_cell.angle_gamma   90.00
#
_symmetry.space_group_name_H-M   'P 1'
#
loop_
_entity.id
_entity.type
_entity.pdbx_description
1 polymer ?
#
loop_
_entity_poly.entity_id
_entity_poly.type
_entity_poly.pdbx_seq_one_letter_code
_entity_poly.pdbx_strand_id
1 'polypeptide(L)'
;MTTAADTLRDMSSDPAVYARLLEIADQLPKVPGMGKIEIADGQIVMTMSPAKRHELAVLRIARQLNAQLPTTHPGHIAYHGADLEDAGLGQLRNPNLMVFLEATLEGEQRAVLPHEVLLVVEIVSNSNPENDYHNKVRDYAAMGPWTIDTGGLLTYA
;
A
#
# COMPACT_ATOMS: atom_id res chain seq x y z
N MET A 1 -8.72 27.88 15.33
CA MET A 1 -9.16 26.93 16.37
C MET A 1 -9.00 25.55 15.77
N THR A 2 -7.94 24.85 16.17
CA THR A 2 -7.66 23.46 15.76
C THR A 2 -8.73 22.55 16.38
N THR A 3 -9.36 21.70 15.58
CA THR A 3 -10.36 20.74 16.10
C THR A 3 -9.68 19.51 16.72
N ALA A 4 -10.39 18.75 17.56
CA ALA A 4 -9.86 17.51 18.13
C ALA A 4 -9.42 16.49 17.06
N ALA A 5 -10.07 16.51 15.89
CA ALA A 5 -9.67 15.73 14.72
C ALA A 5 -8.35 16.24 14.11
N ASP A 6 -8.13 17.55 14.05
CA ASP A 6 -6.85 18.12 13.60
C ASP A 6 -5.71 17.79 14.58
N THR A 7 -5.97 17.82 15.90
CA THR A 7 -4.96 17.45 16.90
C THR A 7 -4.60 15.96 16.85
N LEU A 8 -5.58 15.07 16.62
CA LEU A 8 -5.31 13.64 16.40
C LEU A 8 -4.54 13.39 15.10
N ARG A 9 -4.77 14.21 14.06
CA ARG A 9 -4.07 14.12 12.77
C ARG A 9 -2.62 14.64 12.85
N ASP A 10 -2.39 15.69 13.63
CA ASP A 10 -1.06 16.26 13.93
C ASP A 10 -0.21 15.28 14.77
N MET A 11 -0.84 14.50 15.65
CA MET A 11 -0.17 13.40 16.38
C MET A 11 0.06 12.15 15.53
N SER A 12 -0.78 11.90 14.51
CA SER A 12 -0.65 10.76 13.58
C SER A 12 0.56 10.85 12.65
N SER A 13 1.16 12.04 12.50
CA SER A 13 2.34 12.29 11.66
C SER A 13 3.61 12.53 12.48
N ASP A 14 3.55 12.40 13.82
CA ASP A 14 4.74 12.47 14.67
C ASP A 14 5.67 11.26 14.37
N PRO A 15 6.91 11.49 13.89
CA PRO A 15 7.84 10.42 13.57
C PRO A 15 8.14 9.49 14.75
N ALA A 16 8.10 9.99 15.99
CA ALA A 16 8.34 9.18 17.18
C ALA A 16 7.16 8.24 17.46
N VAL A 17 5.93 8.72 17.27
CA VAL A 17 4.72 7.89 17.38
C VAL A 17 4.72 6.83 16.28
N TYR A 18 5.02 7.22 15.04
CA TYR A 18 5.07 6.29 13.92
C TYR A 18 6.16 5.21 14.11
N ALA A 19 7.37 5.59 14.53
CA ALA A 19 8.42 4.63 14.86
C ALA A 19 7.97 3.65 15.96
N ARG A 20 7.23 4.13 16.96
CA ARG A 20 6.67 3.27 18.00
C ARG A 20 5.61 2.31 17.45
N LEU A 21 4.77 2.75 16.52
CA LEU A 21 3.77 1.89 15.87
C LEU A 21 4.46 0.80 15.04
N LEU A 22 5.55 1.11 14.34
CA LEU A 22 6.38 0.12 13.63
C LEU A 22 6.95 -0.94 14.58
N GLU A 23 7.53 -0.51 15.71
CA GLU A 23 8.04 -1.45 16.72
C GLU A 23 6.95 -2.39 17.25
N ILE A 24 5.74 -1.87 17.47
CA ILE A 24 4.60 -2.68 17.92
C ILE A 24 4.17 -3.64 16.80
N ALA A 25 4.07 -3.17 15.56
CA ALA A 25 3.69 -3.97 14.41
C ALA A 25 4.64 -5.17 14.21
N ASP A 26 5.95 -4.97 14.42
CA ASP A 26 6.97 -6.02 14.31
C ASP A 26 6.86 -7.10 15.39
N GLN A 27 6.25 -6.77 16.52
CA GLN A 27 6.06 -7.69 17.64
C GLN A 27 4.72 -8.44 17.58
N LEU A 28 3.82 -8.08 16.66
CA LEU A 28 2.52 -8.74 16.57
C LEU A 28 2.68 -10.22 16.13
N PRO A 29 2.02 -11.16 16.83
CA PRO A 29 2.13 -12.57 16.50
C PRO A 29 1.46 -12.86 15.16
N LYS A 30 2.12 -13.62 14.27
CA LYS A 30 1.50 -14.11 13.03
C LYS A 30 0.53 -15.24 13.38
N VAL A 31 -0.77 -14.99 13.25
CA VAL A 31 -1.81 -16.02 13.46
C VAL A 31 -2.35 -16.55 12.12
N PRO A 32 -2.82 -17.82 12.04
CA PRO A 32 -3.40 -18.35 10.82
C PRO A 32 -4.56 -17.48 10.32
N GLY A 33 -4.54 -17.13 9.03
CA GLY A 33 -5.54 -16.26 8.40
C GLY A 33 -5.29 -14.76 8.55
N MET A 34 -4.27 -14.37 9.33
CA MET A 34 -3.78 -13.00 9.34
C MET A 34 -3.21 -12.65 7.96
N GLY A 35 -3.64 -11.50 7.44
CA GLY A 35 -3.10 -10.90 6.24
C GLY A 35 -1.87 -10.04 6.57
N LYS A 36 -1.77 -8.92 5.88
CA LYS A 36 -0.72 -7.93 6.04
C LYS A 36 -1.05 -6.90 7.12
N ILE A 37 -0.02 -6.23 7.63
CA ILE A 37 -0.10 -5.19 8.65
C ILE A 37 0.22 -3.85 7.99
N GLU A 38 -0.72 -2.92 8.08
CA GLU A 38 -0.59 -1.54 7.63
C GLU A 38 -0.59 -0.58 8.83
N ILE A 39 -0.03 0.61 8.64
CA ILE A 39 -0.12 1.73 9.58
C ILE A 39 -0.72 2.92 8.81
N ALA A 40 -1.85 3.43 9.29
CA ALA A 40 -2.51 4.58 8.69
C ALA A 40 -3.36 5.32 9.74
N ASP A 41 -3.46 6.65 9.61
CA ASP A 41 -4.15 7.53 10.57
C ASP A 41 -3.75 7.26 12.04
N GLY A 42 -2.46 6.93 12.27
CA GLY A 42 -1.91 6.65 13.60
C GLY A 42 -2.37 5.32 14.19
N GLN A 43 -2.88 4.40 13.38
CA GLN A 43 -3.42 3.10 13.81
C GLN A 43 -2.72 1.95 13.09
N ILE A 44 -2.55 0.83 13.79
CA ILE A 44 -2.18 -0.44 13.16
C ILE A 44 -3.44 -1.10 12.63
N VAL A 45 -3.47 -1.33 11.32
CA VAL A 45 -4.56 -1.99 10.62
C VAL A 45 -4.11 -3.38 10.21
N MET A 46 -4.85 -4.39 10.64
CA MET A 46 -4.59 -5.78 10.30
C MET A 46 -5.59 -6.22 9.25
N THR A 47 -5.09 -6.69 8.11
CA THR A 47 -5.94 -7.21 7.04
C THR A 47 -6.13 -8.72 7.19
N MET A 48 -7.15 -9.26 6.52
CA MET A 48 -7.33 -10.70 6.37
C MET A 48 -6.59 -11.19 5.13
N SER A 49 -6.15 -12.45 5.11
CA SER A 49 -5.56 -13.02 3.91
C SER A 49 -6.53 -12.90 2.71
N PRO A 50 -6.06 -12.43 1.55
CA PRO A 50 -6.91 -12.25 0.38
C PRO A 50 -7.47 -13.57 -0.14
N ALA A 51 -8.66 -13.51 -0.75
CA ALA A 51 -9.26 -14.67 -1.40
C ALA A 51 -8.47 -15.06 -2.66
N LYS A 52 -8.49 -16.35 -3.04
CA LYS A 52 -7.77 -16.86 -4.24
C LYS A 52 -8.05 -16.08 -5.53
N ARG A 53 -9.27 -15.54 -5.67
CA ARG A 53 -9.67 -14.73 -6.85
C ARG A 53 -8.93 -13.39 -6.89
N HIS A 54 -8.71 -12.77 -5.73
CA HIS A 54 -7.97 -11.51 -5.58
C HIS A 54 -6.51 -11.72 -5.99
N GLU A 55 -5.85 -12.74 -5.45
CA GLU A 55 -4.49 -13.12 -5.83
C GLU A 55 -4.33 -13.42 -7.32
N LEU A 56 -5.31 -14.11 -7.93
CA LEU A 56 -5.30 -14.37 -9.37
C LEU A 56 -5.41 -13.09 -10.20
N ALA A 57 -6.15 -12.09 -9.73
CA ALA A 57 -6.27 -10.81 -10.42
C ALA A 57 -4.96 -10.01 -10.34
N VAL A 58 -4.30 -9.96 -9.17
CA VAL A 58 -2.97 -9.35 -9.01
C VAL A 58 -1.97 -9.99 -9.97
N LEU A 59 -1.91 -11.33 -10.00
CA LEU A 59 -1.01 -12.07 -10.87
C LEU A 59 -1.23 -11.76 -12.37
N ARG A 60 -2.49 -11.63 -12.80
CA ARG A 60 -2.83 -11.33 -14.20
C ARG A 60 -2.40 -9.91 -14.58
N ILE A 61 -2.67 -8.93 -13.71
CA ILE A 61 -2.28 -7.53 -13.93
C ILE A 61 -0.75 -7.41 -13.98
N ALA A 62 -0.05 -8.01 -13.01
CA ALA A 62 1.42 -8.01 -12.97
C ALA A 62 2.03 -8.58 -14.25
N ARG A 63 1.51 -9.72 -14.75
CA ARG A 63 1.96 -10.31 -16.02
C ARG A 63 1.77 -9.37 -17.21
N GLN A 64 0.62 -8.72 -17.30
CA GLN A 64 0.34 -7.81 -18.40
C GLN A 64 1.24 -6.57 -18.37
N LEU A 65 1.48 -5.99 -17.18
CA LEU A 65 2.38 -4.86 -17.02
C LEU A 65 3.84 -5.25 -17.34
N ASN A 66 4.33 -6.36 -16.76
CA ASN A 66 5.70 -6.82 -16.98
C ASN A 66 6.01 -7.20 -18.43
N ALA A 67 5.00 -7.54 -19.25
CA ALA A 67 5.19 -7.72 -20.68
C ALA A 67 5.42 -6.41 -21.45
N GLN A 68 4.98 -5.27 -20.90
CA GLN A 68 5.03 -3.94 -21.55
C GLN A 68 6.10 -3.02 -20.96
N LEU A 69 6.50 -3.23 -19.69
CA LEU A 69 7.48 -2.38 -19.02
C LEU A 69 8.85 -2.37 -19.70
N PRO A 70 9.42 -3.48 -20.23
CA PRO A 70 10.73 -3.44 -20.87
C PRO A 70 10.83 -2.46 -22.04
N THR A 71 9.72 -2.17 -22.74
CA THR A 71 9.70 -1.24 -23.87
C THR A 71 9.24 0.16 -23.49
N THR A 72 8.39 0.31 -22.46
CA THR A 72 7.82 1.60 -22.08
C THR A 72 8.58 2.29 -20.94
N HIS A 73 9.06 1.51 -19.97
CA HIS A 73 9.77 1.96 -18.78
C HIS A 73 10.91 0.97 -18.47
N PRO A 74 12.00 0.94 -19.27
CA PRO A 74 13.09 0.00 -19.08
C PRO A 74 13.62 -0.01 -17.64
N GLY A 75 13.92 -1.20 -17.13
CA GLY A 75 14.39 -1.39 -15.75
C GLY A 75 13.29 -1.32 -14.68
N HIS A 76 12.03 -1.05 -15.03
CA HIS A 76 10.91 -1.12 -14.10
C HIS A 76 10.26 -2.51 -14.10
N ILE A 77 9.71 -2.89 -12.94
CA ILE A 77 8.95 -4.12 -12.72
C ILE A 77 7.63 -3.81 -12.02
N ALA A 78 6.57 -4.52 -12.41
CA ALA A 78 5.34 -4.63 -11.64
C ALA A 78 5.49 -5.77 -10.64
N TYR A 79 5.64 -5.43 -9.36
CA TYR A 79 5.94 -6.36 -8.28
C TYR A 79 4.88 -6.31 -7.18
N HIS A 80 4.45 -7.48 -6.71
CA HIS A 80 3.47 -7.62 -5.63
C HIS A 80 4.17 -8.04 -4.34
N GLY A 81 3.75 -7.50 -3.20
CA GLY A 81 4.18 -7.95 -1.88
C GLY A 81 5.34 -7.19 -1.25
N ALA A 82 5.80 -6.11 -1.86
CA ALA A 82 6.63 -5.10 -1.19
C ALA A 82 5.73 -4.14 -0.38
N ASP A 83 6.28 -3.66 0.73
CA ASP A 83 5.64 -2.63 1.55
C ASP A 83 5.98 -1.24 0.99
N LEU A 84 5.10 -0.27 1.21
CA LEU A 84 5.28 1.13 0.83
C LEU A 84 5.24 2.00 2.08
N GLU A 85 6.29 2.78 2.31
CA GLU A 85 6.45 3.53 3.55
C GLU A 85 6.70 5.02 3.30
N ASP A 86 5.88 5.86 3.92
CA ASP A 86 6.15 7.29 4.08
C ASP A 86 6.19 7.64 5.56
N ALA A 87 7.39 7.59 6.13
CA ALA A 87 7.60 7.92 7.54
C ALA A 87 7.26 9.39 7.87
N GLY A 88 7.34 10.30 6.88
CA GLY A 88 6.96 11.70 7.07
C GLY A 88 5.45 11.89 7.21
N LEU A 89 4.66 11.01 6.60
CA LEU A 89 3.21 10.96 6.75
C LEU A 89 2.75 9.96 7.82
N GLY A 90 3.67 9.21 8.42
CA GLY A 90 3.35 8.15 9.37
C GLY A 90 2.58 6.98 8.73
N GLN A 91 2.87 6.65 7.48
CA GLN A 91 2.14 5.65 6.71
C GLN A 91 3.00 4.45 6.33
N LEU A 92 2.44 3.26 6.58
CA LEU A 92 2.90 1.98 6.05
C LEU A 92 1.73 1.31 5.34
N ARG A 93 1.83 1.12 4.03
CA ARG A 93 0.79 0.44 3.24
C ARG A 93 1.35 -0.82 2.59
N ASN A 94 0.47 -1.79 2.30
CA ASN A 94 0.84 -2.99 1.56
C ASN A 94 0.02 -3.06 0.27
N PRO A 95 0.35 -2.26 -0.75
CA PRO A 95 -0.40 -2.27 -1.98
C PRO A 95 -0.39 -3.65 -2.65
N ASN A 96 -1.47 -4.00 -3.33
CA ASN A 96 -1.54 -5.29 -4.02
C ASN A 96 -0.47 -5.43 -5.11
N LEU A 97 -0.13 -4.33 -5.80
CA LEU A 97 0.90 -4.29 -6.82
C LEU A 97 1.49 -2.88 -6.92
N MET A 98 2.80 -2.80 -7.14
CA MET A 98 3.47 -1.54 -7.45
C MET A 98 4.35 -1.67 -8.68
N VAL A 99 4.56 -0.57 -9.40
CA VAL A 99 5.57 -0.47 -10.46
C VAL A 99 6.69 0.43 -9.98
N PHE A 100 7.93 -0.03 -10.01
CA PHE A 100 9.12 0.73 -9.60
C PHE A 100 10.36 0.11 -10.25
N LEU A 101 11.54 0.69 -10.06
CA LEU A 101 12.80 0.14 -10.60
C LEU A 101 13.10 -1.23 -9.97
N GLU A 102 13.43 -2.24 -10.79
CA GLU A 102 13.77 -3.59 -10.30
C GLU A 102 14.94 -3.55 -9.31
N ALA A 103 15.91 -2.66 -9.55
CA ALA A 103 17.07 -2.46 -8.67
C ALA A 103 16.70 -2.03 -7.24
N THR A 104 15.50 -1.48 -7.01
CA THR A 104 15.01 -1.18 -5.65
C THR A 104 14.88 -2.45 -4.81
N LEU A 105 14.61 -3.62 -5.42
CA LEU A 105 14.54 -4.90 -4.71
C LEU A 105 15.90 -5.40 -4.22
N GLU A 106 17.00 -4.87 -4.76
CA GLU A 106 18.36 -5.20 -4.33
C GLU A 106 18.81 -4.37 -3.12
N GLY A 107 18.03 -3.36 -2.74
CA GLY A 107 18.30 -2.48 -1.61
C GLY A 107 18.11 -3.16 -0.25
N GLU A 108 18.74 -2.60 0.79
CA GLU A 108 18.57 -3.04 2.17
C GLU A 108 17.32 -2.43 2.84
N GLN A 109 16.64 -1.50 2.16
CA GLN A 109 15.43 -0.87 2.68
C GLN A 109 14.32 -1.91 2.87
N ARG A 110 13.61 -1.78 3.98
CA ARG A 110 12.48 -2.65 4.32
C ARG A 110 11.29 -2.46 3.37
N ALA A 111 11.05 -1.22 2.96
CA ALA A 111 9.89 -0.79 2.20
C ALA A 111 10.35 0.14 1.07
N VAL A 112 9.56 0.17 0.00
CA VAL A 112 9.75 1.09 -1.11
C VAL A 112 9.32 2.49 -0.65
N LEU A 113 10.04 3.52 -1.10
CA LEU A 113 9.71 4.91 -0.82
C LEU A 113 8.76 5.48 -1.88
N PRO A 114 7.88 6.43 -1.54
CA PRO A 114 6.86 6.90 -2.46
C PRO A 114 7.40 7.46 -3.78
N HIS A 115 8.57 8.11 -3.74
CA HIS A 115 9.20 8.70 -4.93
C HIS A 115 9.84 7.66 -5.87
N GLU A 116 9.99 6.40 -5.43
CA GLU A 116 10.52 5.29 -6.24
C GLU A 116 9.43 4.56 -7.01
N VAL A 117 8.16 4.76 -6.64
CA VAL A 117 7.01 4.08 -7.23
C VAL A 117 6.48 4.87 -8.40
N LEU A 118 6.26 4.26 -9.56
CA LEU A 118 5.60 4.85 -10.71
C LEU A 118 4.08 4.66 -10.68
N LEU A 119 3.61 3.53 -10.16
CA LEU A 119 2.21 3.14 -10.12
C LEU A 119 1.93 2.28 -8.89
N VAL A 120 0.80 2.54 -8.26
CA VAL A 120 0.19 1.67 -7.25
C VAL A 120 -1.12 1.11 -7.80
N VAL A 121 -1.38 -0.18 -7.61
CA VAL A 121 -2.65 -0.83 -7.97
C VAL A 121 -3.22 -1.53 -6.75
N GLU A 122 -4.49 -1.24 -6.47
CA GLU A 122 -5.28 -1.93 -5.46
C GLU A 122 -6.51 -2.60 -6.08
N ILE A 123 -6.78 -3.84 -5.67
CA ILE A 123 -7.96 -4.59 -6.07
C ILE A 123 -8.96 -4.55 -4.93
N VAL A 124 -10.02 -3.78 -5.13
CA VAL A 124 -11.07 -3.57 -4.11
C VAL A 124 -11.91 -4.82 -3.95
N SER A 125 -12.04 -5.30 -2.71
CA SER A 125 -12.98 -6.36 -2.37
C SER A 125 -14.36 -5.78 -2.04
N ASN A 126 -15.43 -6.46 -2.47
CA ASN A 126 -16.81 -6.04 -2.22
C ASN A 126 -17.22 -6.13 -0.72
N SER A 127 -16.37 -6.73 0.13
CA SER A 127 -16.63 -6.93 1.55
C SER A 127 -16.33 -5.70 2.44
N ASN A 128 -15.66 -4.67 1.93
CA ASN A 128 -15.30 -3.46 2.70
C ASN A 128 -15.08 -2.21 1.82
N PRO A 129 -16.05 -1.81 0.97
CA PRO A 129 -15.83 -0.83 -0.10
C PRO A 129 -15.43 0.56 0.40
N GLU A 130 -15.94 0.99 1.56
CA GLU A 130 -15.72 2.35 2.06
C GLU A 130 -14.31 2.55 2.65
N ASN A 131 -13.77 1.52 3.32
CA ASN A 131 -12.42 1.55 3.89
C ASN A 131 -11.33 1.41 2.82
N ASP A 132 -11.54 0.53 1.84
CA ASP A 132 -10.50 0.22 0.84
C ASP A 132 -10.44 1.27 -0.27
N TYR A 133 -11.57 1.89 -0.63
CA TYR A 133 -11.60 2.87 -1.71
C TYR A 133 -11.21 4.28 -1.23
N HIS A 134 -11.86 4.83 -0.19
CA HIS A 134 -11.64 6.23 0.16
C HIS A 134 -10.34 6.47 0.94
N ASN A 135 -10.03 5.64 1.93
CA ASN A 135 -8.87 5.89 2.79
C ASN A 135 -7.55 5.62 2.05
N LYS A 136 -7.47 4.51 1.32
CA LYS A 136 -6.25 4.17 0.57
C LYS A 136 -5.98 5.13 -0.58
N VAL A 137 -7.01 5.52 -1.34
CA VAL A 137 -6.84 6.52 -2.41
C VAL A 137 -6.36 7.86 -1.85
N ARG A 138 -6.95 8.33 -0.74
CA ARG A 138 -6.48 9.55 -0.04
C ARG A 138 -5.02 9.43 0.37
N ASP A 139 -4.63 8.29 0.91
CA ASP A 139 -3.29 8.03 1.42
C ASP A 139 -2.25 8.00 0.29
N TYR A 140 -2.50 7.24 -0.77
CA TYR A 140 -1.60 7.21 -1.92
C TYR A 140 -1.48 8.56 -2.63
N ALA A 141 -2.57 9.33 -2.70
CA ALA A 141 -2.53 10.70 -3.23
C ALA A 141 -1.70 11.65 -2.35
N ALA A 142 -1.59 11.38 -1.05
CA ALA A 142 -0.71 12.13 -0.15
C ALA A 142 0.75 11.68 -0.26
N MET A 143 1.00 10.37 -0.41
CA MET A 143 2.34 9.79 -0.53
C MET A 143 3.01 10.14 -1.87
N GLY A 144 2.26 10.28 -2.96
CA GLY A 144 2.83 10.61 -4.26
C GLY A 144 1.81 11.03 -5.32
N PRO A 145 2.27 11.52 -6.48
CA PRO A 145 1.40 12.04 -7.54
C PRO A 145 0.64 10.95 -8.32
N TRP A 146 0.62 9.71 -7.85
CA TRP A 146 0.12 8.55 -8.56
C TRP A 146 -1.40 8.63 -8.72
N THR A 147 -1.89 8.53 -9.95
CA THR A 147 -3.34 8.48 -10.21
C THR A 147 -3.79 7.02 -10.17
N ILE A 148 -4.67 6.66 -9.22
CA ILE A 148 -5.31 5.35 -9.16
C ILE A 148 -6.77 5.53 -9.57
N ASP A 149 -7.13 5.04 -10.76
CA ASP A 149 -8.53 4.88 -11.17
C ASP A 149 -8.80 3.39 -11.41
N THR A 150 -9.55 2.78 -10.48
CA THR A 150 -10.10 1.42 -10.63
C THR A 150 -11.62 1.44 -10.73
N GLY A 151 -12.23 2.60 -10.98
CA GLY A 151 -13.67 2.80 -11.19
C GLY A 151 -14.16 2.19 -12.50
N GLY A 152 -13.99 0.88 -12.69
CA GLY A 152 -14.47 0.17 -13.87
C GLY A 152 -13.88 -1.21 -14.12
N LEU A 153 -12.79 -1.60 -13.45
CA LEU A 153 -12.21 -2.93 -13.62
C LEU A 153 -12.80 -3.93 -12.61
N LEU A 154 -14.01 -4.34 -12.97
CA LEU A 154 -14.68 -5.59 -12.61
C LEU A 154 -15.04 -5.74 -11.13
N THR A 155 -16.23 -5.24 -10.80
CA THR A 155 -17.08 -5.85 -9.78
C THR A 155 -17.33 -7.30 -10.19
N TYR A 156 -16.47 -8.23 -9.77
CA TYR A 156 -16.70 -9.65 -9.98
C TYR A 156 -17.66 -10.16 -8.89
N ALA A 157 -18.90 -10.45 -9.31
CA ALA A 157 -19.83 -11.31 -8.59
C ALA A 157 -19.31 -12.75 -8.48
#